data_AF-A0A9D6NUN0-F1
#
_entry.id   AF-A0A9D6NUN0-F1
#
_cell.length_a   1.000
_cell.length_b   1.000
_cell.length_c   1.000
_cell.angle_alpha   90.00
_cell.angle_beta   90.00
_cell.angle_gamma   90.00
#
_symmetry.space_group_name_H-M   'P 1'
#
loop_
_entity.id
_entity.type
_entity.pdbx_description
1 polymer ?
#
loop_
_entity_poly.entity_id
_entity_poly.type
_entity_poly.pdbx_seq_one_letter_code
_entity_poly.pdbx_strand_id
1 'polypeptide(L)'
;MTTAAPDAGQQLADLYEQSMRGITQGQIVKGRIVALTPQEVIVDIGFKSEGAVNRLEFPEPETLKVGDEVEVLVDNIEDEQG
;
A
#
# COMPACT_ATOMS: atom_id res chain seq x y z
N MET A 1 -43.63 8.51 17.85
CA MET A 1 -42.36 8.08 18.47
C MET A 1 -41.49 7.49 17.36
N THR A 2 -40.31 8.09 17.21
CA THR A 2 -39.06 7.59 16.59
C THR A 2 -39.04 7.08 15.14
N THR A 3 -38.22 7.78 14.36
CA THR A 3 -37.70 7.46 13.03
C THR A 3 -36.68 6.32 13.12
N ALA A 4 -36.71 5.38 12.18
CA ALA A 4 -35.63 4.42 11.96
C ALA A 4 -35.26 4.47 10.48
N ALA A 5 -34.59 5.56 10.10
CA ALA A 5 -33.78 5.59 8.88
C ALA A 5 -32.67 4.54 9.04
N PRO A 6 -32.33 3.77 7.98
CA PRO A 6 -31.30 2.75 8.08
C PRO A 6 -29.97 3.42 8.43
N ASP A 7 -29.26 2.82 9.38
CA ASP A 7 -27.99 3.22 9.98
C ASP A 7 -26.90 3.63 8.96
N ALA A 8 -26.97 4.87 8.47
CA ALA A 8 -25.89 5.52 7.72
C ALA A 8 -24.59 5.63 8.55
N GLY A 9 -24.68 5.52 9.87
CA GLY A 9 -23.53 5.49 10.77
C GLY A 9 -22.71 4.19 10.68
N GLN A 10 -23.36 3.05 10.41
CA GLN A 10 -22.68 1.76 10.38
C GLN A 10 -21.89 1.55 9.08
N GLN A 11 -22.43 2.02 7.95
CA GLN A 11 -21.75 1.93 6.64
C GLN A 11 -20.54 2.86 6.55
N LEU A 12 -20.57 4.03 7.22
CA LEU A 12 -19.40 4.90 7.30
C LEU A 12 -18.30 4.28 8.16
N ALA A 13 -18.64 3.68 9.32
CA ALA A 13 -17.65 3.08 10.21
C ALA A 13 -16.84 1.96 9.54
N ASP A 14 -17.49 1.09 8.76
CA ASP A 14 -16.82 -0.02 8.08
C ASP A 14 -15.86 0.46 6.96
N LEU A 15 -16.25 1.49 6.20
CA LEU A 15 -15.41 2.12 5.17
C LEU A 15 -14.21 2.86 5.78
N TYR A 16 -14.40 3.47 6.96
CA TYR A 16 -13.32 4.10 7.72
C TYR A 16 -12.37 3.07 8.33
N GLU A 17 -12.87 1.96 8.88
CA GLU A 17 -12.04 0.86 9.41
C GLU A 17 -11.24 0.18 8.30
N GLN A 18 -11.80 0.00 7.10
CA GLN A 18 -11.07 -0.53 5.94
C GLN A 18 -9.97 0.43 5.45
N SER A 19 -10.21 1.75 5.52
CA SER A 19 -9.19 2.76 5.18
C SER A 19 -8.14 2.95 6.29
N MET A 20 -8.46 2.58 7.52
CA MET A 20 -7.60 2.63 8.71
C MET A 20 -6.89 1.31 9.01
N ARG A 21 -7.10 0.25 8.22
CA ARG A 21 -6.23 -0.93 8.28
C ARG A 21 -4.89 -0.51 7.70
N GLY A 22 -4.03 -0.03 8.60
CA GLY A 22 -2.62 0.16 8.34
C GLY A 22 -2.10 -1.06 7.60
N ILE A 23 -1.23 -0.79 6.63
CA ILE A 23 -0.59 -1.82 5.84
C ILE A 23 -0.03 -2.86 6.83
N THR A 24 -0.40 -4.13 6.66
CA THR A 24 -0.02 -5.20 7.57
C THR A 24 1.10 -6.02 6.94
N GLN A 25 2.04 -6.52 7.76
CA GLN A 25 3.08 -7.42 7.30
C GLN A 25 2.46 -8.65 6.61
N GLY A 26 3.02 -9.03 5.46
CA GLY A 26 2.52 -10.11 4.62
C GLY A 26 1.32 -9.72 3.74
N GLN A 27 0.88 -8.46 3.76
CA GLN A 27 -0.14 -7.96 2.84
C GLN A 27 0.48 -7.64 1.48
N ILE A 28 -0.22 -8.01 0.40
CA ILE A 28 0.12 -7.56 -0.95
C ILE A 28 -0.59 -6.24 -1.19
N VAL A 29 0.18 -5.22 -1.55
CA VAL A 29 -0.33 -3.88 -1.87
C VAL A 29 0.08 -3.50 -3.28
N LYS A 30 -0.78 -2.73 -3.94
CA LYS A 30 -0.45 -2.13 -5.24
C LYS A 30 0.28 -0.82 -4.99
N GLY A 31 1.42 -0.68 -5.62
CA GLY A 31 2.19 0.54 -5.57
C GLY A 31 2.64 0.96 -6.97
N ARG A 32 3.05 2.20 -7.08
CA ARG A 32 3.53 2.80 -8.32
C ARG A 32 5.02 3.05 -8.23
N ILE A 33 5.76 2.68 -9.27
CA ILE A 33 7.19 2.96 -9.33
C ILE A 33 7.39 4.48 -9.45
N VAL A 34 7.98 5.10 -8.45
CA VAL A 34 8.34 6.52 -8.44
C VAL A 34 9.79 6.75 -8.83
N ALA A 35 10.67 5.78 -8.55
CA ALA A 35 12.05 5.82 -8.99
C ALA A 35 12.62 4.42 -9.23
N LEU A 36 13.59 4.33 -10.13
CA LEU A 36 14.34 3.12 -10.45
C LEU A 36 15.82 3.42 -10.29
N THR A 37 16.48 2.67 -9.42
CA THR A 37 17.93 2.71 -9.24
C THR A 37 18.54 1.40 -9.79
N PRO A 38 19.86 1.32 -10.03
CA PRO A 38 20.47 0.11 -10.54
C PRO A 38 20.34 -1.11 -9.59
N GLN A 39 20.13 -0.88 -8.29
CA GLN A 39 19.97 -1.95 -7.29
C GLN A 39 18.54 -2.09 -6.77
N GLU A 40 17.77 -1.00 -6.71
CA GLU A 40 16.50 -0.94 -6.00
C GLU A 40 15.44 -0.19 -6.79
N VAL A 41 14.19 -0.59 -6.60
CA VAL A 41 12.99 0.00 -7.18
C VAL A 41 12.24 0.68 -6.05
N ILE A 42 12.03 1.98 -6.18
CA ILE A 42 11.25 2.75 -5.21
C ILE A 42 9.80 2.77 -5.67
N VAL A 43 8.94 2.24 -4.82
CA VAL A 43 7.52 2.04 -5.07
C VAL A 43 6.73 2.83 -4.02
N ASP A 44 5.92 3.77 -4.49
CA ASP A 44 4.96 4.48 -3.66
C ASP A 44 3.66 3.67 -3.55
N ILE A 45 3.28 3.33 -2.33
CA ILE A 45 2.07 2.55 -2.01
C ILE A 45 0.99 3.43 -1.38
N GLY A 46 1.13 4.76 -1.46
CA GLY A 46 0.20 5.72 -0.86
C GLY A 46 0.21 5.71 0.67
N PHE A 47 1.31 5.25 1.28
CA PHE A 47 1.51 5.27 2.72
C PHE A 47 2.46 6.39 3.14
N LYS A 48 2.75 6.47 4.44
CA LYS A 48 3.60 7.52 5.01
C LYS A 48 5.04 7.50 4.47
N SER A 49 5.50 6.32 4.04
CA SER A 49 6.84 6.07 3.53
C SER A 49 6.80 5.33 2.20
N GLU A 50 7.78 5.60 1.34
CA GLU A 50 8.01 4.87 0.10
C GLU A 50 8.65 3.50 0.40
N GLY A 51 8.24 2.47 -0.32
CA GLY A 51 8.85 1.14 -0.24
C GLY A 51 10.04 1.01 -1.19
N ALA A 52 11.17 0.50 -0.69
CA ALA A 52 12.30 0.11 -1.54
C ALA A 52 12.30 -1.41 -1.72
N VAL A 53 12.24 -1.88 -2.97
CA VAL A 53 12.26 -3.30 -3.31
C VAL A 53 13.50 -3.58 -4.13
N ASN A 54 14.25 -4.63 -3.79
CA ASN A 54 15.44 -4.97 -4.57
C ASN A 54 15.04 -5.35 -6.00
N ARG A 55 15.76 -4.84 -6.99
CA ARG A 55 15.41 -5.08 -8.40
C ARG A 55 15.45 -6.57 -8.75
N LEU A 56 16.24 -7.36 -8.03
CA LEU A 56 16.34 -8.81 -8.19
C LEU A 56 15.09 -9.59 -7.71
N GLU A 57 14.24 -8.99 -6.88
CA GLU A 57 12.99 -9.62 -6.41
C GLU A 57 11.89 -9.60 -7.48
N PHE A 58 12.07 -8.79 -8.52
CA PHE A 58 11.14 -8.74 -9.63
C PHE A 58 11.48 -9.82 -10.66
N PRO A 59 10.48 -10.55 -11.18
CA PRO A 59 10.70 -11.60 -12.18
C PRO A 59 11.25 -11.03 -13.49
N GLU A 60 10.88 -9.79 -13.82
CA GLU A 60 11.27 -9.09 -15.05
C GLU A 60 11.81 -7.69 -14.73
N PRO A 61 13.03 -7.56 -14.19
CA PRO A 61 13.59 -6.27 -13.79
C PRO A 61 13.86 -5.32 -14.96
N GLU A 62 13.85 -5.82 -16.19
CA GLU A 62 14.12 -5.10 -17.42
C GLU A 62 12.88 -4.38 -17.96
N THR A 63 11.69 -4.87 -17.59
CA THR A 63 10.40 -4.32 -18.06
C THR A 63 9.88 -3.20 -17.18
N LEU A 64 10.38 -3.09 -15.94
CA LEU A 64 9.99 -2.08 -14.97
C LEU A 64 10.35 -0.66 -15.44
N LYS A 65 9.37 0.24 -15.40
CA LYS A 65 9.55 1.67 -15.70
C LYS A 65 8.93 2.55 -14.63
N VAL A 66 9.49 3.75 -14.49
CA VAL A 66 8.90 4.77 -13.62
C VAL A 66 7.50 5.08 -14.13
N GLY A 67 6.53 5.00 -13.22
CA GLY A 67 5.12 5.21 -13.49
C GLY A 67 4.30 3.93 -13.64
N ASP A 68 4.93 2.75 -13.77
CA ASP A 68 4.23 1.47 -13.80
C ASP A 68 3.65 1.10 -12.42
N GLU A 69 2.54 0.36 -12.43
CA GLU A 69 1.95 -0.23 -11.23
C GLU A 69 2.51 -1.64 -11.01
N VAL A 70 2.95 -1.91 -9.80
CA VAL A 70 3.47 -3.21 -9.36
C VAL A 70 2.81 -3.63 -8.05
N GLU A 71 2.65 -4.93 -7.88
CA GLU A 71 2.18 -5.54 -6.64
C GLU A 71 3.39 -5.92 -5.80
N VAL A 72 3.49 -5.35 -4.60
CA VAL A 72 4.59 -5.60 -3.67
C VAL A 72 4.07 -6.25 -2.40
N LEU A 73 4.82 -7.23 -1.89
CA LEU A 73 4.54 -7.83 -0.59
C LEU A 73 5.18 -6.96 0.49
N VAL A 74 4.41 -6.61 1.50
CA VAL A 74 4.90 -5.83 2.63
C VAL A 74 5.64 -6.76 3.56
N ASP A 75 6.97 -6.76 3.50
CA ASP A 75 7.78 -7.61 4.35
C ASP A 75 7.87 -7.08 5.78
N ASN A 76 8.14 -5.79 5.95
CA ASN A 76 8.12 -5.11 7.25
C ASN A 76 7.59 -3.70 7.05
N ILE A 77 6.70 -3.25 7.94
CA ILE A 77 6.37 -1.84 8.04
C ILE A 77 7.37 -1.26 9.04
N GLU A 78 8.28 -0.41 8.57
CA GLU A 78 8.97 0.51 9.46
C GLU A 78 7.94 1.55 9.92
N ASP A 79 7.13 1.15 10.90
CA ASP A 79 6.34 2.10 11.67
C ASP A 79 7.37 2.85 12.52
N GLU A 80 7.46 4.15 12.29
CA GLU A 80 8.28 5.13 13.03
C GLU A 80 7.83 5.28 14.51
N GLN A 81 7.45 4.18 15.16
CA GLN A 81 7.31 4.06 16.61
C GLN A 81 8.72 4.21 17.22
N GLY A 82 9.06 5.46 17.53
CA GLY A 82 9.96 5.76 18.64
C GLY A 82 9.33 5.38 19.98
#